data_AF-A0A8C0JAH1-F1
#
_entry.id   AF-A0A8C0JAH1-F1
#
_cell.length_a   1.000
_cell.length_b   1.000
_cell.length_c   1.000
_cell.angle_alpha   90.00
_cell.angle_beta   90.00
_cell.angle_gamma   90.00
#
_symmetry.space_group_name_H-M   'P 1'
#
loop_
_entity.id
_entity.type
_entity.pdbx_description
1 polymer ?
#
loop_
_entity_poly.entity_id
_entity_poly.type
_entity_poly.pdbx_seq_one_letter_code
_entity_poly.pdbx_strand_id
1 'polypeptide(L)'
;MLTSAWEEYATRLANAEEQEIQSILTEICQKEAVKLHQYASVFIGRDTRPSSEKLSQSVIDGVSALGGQYHDYGLVTTPQLHYMVCCQNTQEHYGKATVEGYYQKLSRAFGELTKHASSSGDDQMCLKIDCANGIGALKLKEMERYLPKKLLIHLYNDGTKEKLNHLCGADFVKVHQKPPLGMTIKIEPNKDGWSRLWRAGTDGVYYYNDTGRHFHSSGPFTFPSAQIGQTLKIAVVQTAYANGSSTRYLEETMKVPVHCTKTGVKHLHHKAQEFDIGVYFEANGHGTVLFSKAAEEKIRHMAKEEKENQKREAAKMLENTIDLINQTVGDAISDMLVIEAILALKGLTVQQWDAIYSDLPNRQLKVKVSDTVTLARV
;
A
#
# COMPACT_ATOMS: atom_id res chain seq x y z
N MET A 1 -12.76 1.34 -0.86
CA MET A 1 -13.51 1.02 0.39
C MET A 1 -15.00 1.16 0.10
N LEU A 2 -15.86 0.61 0.97
CA LEU A 2 -17.31 0.82 0.89
C LEU A 2 -17.62 2.33 0.89
N THR A 3 -18.64 2.74 0.13
CA THR A 3 -19.12 4.13 0.14
C THR A 3 -19.69 4.49 1.52
N SER A 4 -19.49 5.74 1.98
CA SER A 4 -19.93 6.20 3.31
C SER A 4 -21.41 5.94 3.56
N ALA A 5 -22.24 6.13 2.53
CA ALA A 5 -23.68 5.99 2.64
C ALA A 5 -24.11 4.56 3.03
N TRP A 6 -23.28 3.56 2.74
CA TRP A 6 -23.58 2.15 3.02
C TRP A 6 -23.04 1.66 4.37
N GLU A 7 -22.21 2.46 5.07
CA GLU A 7 -21.70 2.13 6.41
C GLU A 7 -22.83 2.07 7.45
N GLU A 8 -23.83 2.97 7.32
CA GLU A 8 -25.01 3.00 8.19
C GLU A 8 -25.86 1.74 8.01
N TYR A 9 -26.06 1.28 6.76
CA TYR A 9 -26.79 0.04 6.49
C TYR A 9 -26.10 -1.19 7.08
N ALA A 10 -24.77 -1.28 6.93
CA ALA A 10 -24.00 -2.37 7.52
C ALA A 10 -24.11 -2.37 9.06
N THR A 11 -24.05 -1.19 9.68
CA THR A 11 -24.20 -1.03 11.14
C THR A 11 -25.61 -1.39 11.60
N ARG A 12 -26.63 -0.97 10.86
CA ARG A 12 -28.02 -1.29 11.15
C ARG A 12 -28.28 -2.80 11.09
N LEU A 13 -27.77 -3.48 10.06
CA LEU A 13 -27.87 -4.94 9.92
C LEU A 13 -27.10 -5.68 11.03
N ALA A 14 -25.91 -5.19 11.41
CA ALA A 14 -25.10 -5.82 12.45
C ALA A 14 -25.72 -5.71 13.86
N ASN A 15 -26.56 -4.71 14.10
CA ASN A 15 -27.28 -4.48 15.36
C ASN A 15 -28.72 -5.00 15.36
N ALA A 16 -29.18 -5.58 14.25
CA ALA A 16 -30.53 -6.08 14.11
C ALA A 16 -30.72 -7.38 14.90
N GLU A 17 -31.89 -7.55 15.52
CA GLU A 17 -32.30 -8.87 15.98
C GLU A 17 -32.66 -9.75 14.77
N GLU A 18 -32.59 -11.08 14.93
CA GLU A 18 -32.76 -12.03 13.82
C GLU A 18 -34.09 -11.85 13.09
N GLN A 19 -35.18 -11.62 13.82
CA GLN A 19 -36.51 -11.37 13.27
C GLN A 19 -36.62 -10.05 12.47
N GLU A 20 -35.70 -9.11 12.64
CA GLU A 20 -35.70 -7.81 11.98
C GLU A 20 -34.87 -7.80 10.69
N ILE A 21 -34.00 -8.79 10.47
CA ILE A 21 -33.06 -8.80 9.33
C ILE A 21 -33.80 -8.68 8.00
N GLN A 22 -34.88 -9.44 7.81
CA GLN A 22 -35.63 -9.45 6.54
C GLN A 22 -36.30 -8.10 6.24
N SER A 23 -36.90 -7.45 7.25
CA SER A 23 -37.54 -6.15 7.06
C SER A 23 -36.51 -5.07 6.75
N ILE A 24 -35.38 -5.06 7.48
CA ILE A 24 -34.27 -4.13 7.24
C ILE A 24 -33.70 -4.29 5.83
N LEU A 25 -33.43 -5.53 5.38
CA LEU A 25 -32.93 -5.79 4.03
C LEU A 25 -33.92 -5.31 2.96
N THR A 26 -35.23 -5.54 3.17
CA THR A 26 -36.28 -5.10 2.25
C THR A 26 -36.31 -3.57 2.15
N GLU A 27 -36.24 -2.87 3.28
CA GLU A 27 -36.18 -1.41 3.31
C GLU A 27 -34.94 -0.85 2.61
N ILE A 28 -33.76 -1.45 2.84
CA ILE A 28 -32.52 -1.05 2.16
C ILE A 28 -32.69 -1.23 0.65
N CYS A 29 -33.22 -2.37 0.20
CA CYS A 29 -33.45 -2.65 -1.21
C CYS A 29 -34.41 -1.64 -1.86
N GLN A 30 -35.48 -1.27 -1.16
CA GLN A 30 -36.42 -0.25 -1.63
C GLN A 30 -35.78 1.13 -1.69
N LYS A 31 -35.06 1.54 -0.63
CA LYS A 31 -34.43 2.85 -0.52
C LYS A 31 -33.35 3.07 -1.57
N GLU A 32 -32.52 2.06 -1.82
CA GLU A 32 -31.43 2.12 -2.80
C GLU A 32 -31.86 1.65 -4.20
N ALA A 33 -33.15 1.35 -4.40
CA ALA A 33 -33.71 0.84 -5.65
C ALA A 33 -32.93 -0.37 -6.22
N VAL A 34 -32.57 -1.31 -5.34
CA VAL A 34 -31.77 -2.49 -5.68
C VAL A 34 -32.56 -3.42 -6.61
N LYS A 35 -31.96 -3.75 -7.76
CA LYS A 35 -32.56 -4.67 -8.74
C LYS A 35 -32.28 -6.12 -8.33
N LEU A 36 -33.21 -6.72 -7.59
CA LEU A 36 -33.06 -8.09 -7.04
C LEU A 36 -32.87 -9.19 -8.10
N HIS A 37 -33.27 -8.95 -9.36
CA HIS A 37 -33.08 -9.91 -10.46
C HIS A 37 -31.70 -9.81 -11.12
N GLN A 38 -30.89 -8.83 -10.74
CA GLN A 38 -29.52 -8.70 -11.25
C GLN A 38 -28.60 -9.64 -10.48
N TYR A 39 -27.71 -10.32 -11.19
CA TYR A 39 -26.70 -11.17 -10.57
C TYR A 39 -25.78 -10.35 -9.66
N ALA A 40 -25.66 -10.77 -8.39
CA ALA A 40 -24.67 -10.26 -7.46
C ALA A 40 -23.42 -11.15 -7.48
N SER A 41 -22.25 -10.54 -7.55
CA SER A 41 -20.95 -11.22 -7.49
C SER A 41 -20.12 -10.65 -6.35
N VAL A 42 -19.70 -11.51 -5.42
CA VAL A 42 -18.95 -11.14 -4.21
C VAL A 42 -17.61 -11.85 -4.20
N PHE A 43 -16.53 -11.08 -4.03
CA PHE A 43 -15.17 -11.62 -3.97
C PHE A 43 -14.69 -11.64 -2.53
N ILE A 44 -14.20 -12.79 -2.08
CA ILE A 44 -13.85 -13.04 -0.68
C ILE A 44 -12.37 -13.40 -0.62
N GLY A 45 -11.71 -12.92 0.43
CA GLY A 45 -10.32 -13.25 0.74
C GLY A 45 -10.08 -13.05 2.23
N ARG A 46 -9.09 -13.75 2.77
CA ARG A 46 -8.85 -13.78 4.22
C ARG A 46 -7.37 -13.79 4.59
N ASP A 47 -7.07 -13.34 5.81
CA ASP A 47 -5.74 -13.43 6.40
C ASP A 47 -5.52 -14.78 7.14
N THR A 48 -4.40 -14.89 7.87
CA THR A 48 -4.00 -16.10 8.60
C THR A 48 -4.56 -16.21 10.01
N ARG A 49 -5.52 -15.38 10.42
CA ARG A 49 -6.09 -15.49 11.78
C ARG A 49 -6.84 -16.83 11.93
N PRO A 50 -6.80 -17.47 13.12
CA PRO A 50 -7.49 -18.73 13.34
C PRO A 50 -9.00 -18.70 13.10
N SER A 51 -9.64 -17.53 13.29
CA SER A 51 -11.08 -17.34 13.05
C SER A 51 -11.44 -17.11 11.59
N SER A 52 -10.46 -16.82 10.73
CA SER A 52 -10.70 -16.31 9.37
C SER A 52 -11.42 -17.29 8.47
N GLU A 53 -11.14 -18.59 8.59
CA GLU A 53 -11.83 -19.62 7.80
C GLU A 53 -13.33 -19.69 8.14
N LYS A 54 -13.67 -19.74 9.43
CA LYS A 54 -15.07 -19.79 9.89
C LYS A 54 -15.84 -18.53 9.50
N LEU A 55 -15.24 -17.35 9.69
CA LEU A 55 -15.87 -16.08 9.32
C LEU A 55 -16.05 -15.95 7.80
N SER A 56 -15.08 -16.42 7.01
CA SER A 56 -15.20 -16.50 5.55
C SER A 56 -16.39 -17.37 5.14
N GLN A 57 -16.59 -18.51 5.81
CA GLN A 57 -17.76 -19.36 5.57
C GLN A 57 -19.06 -18.65 5.93
N SER A 58 -19.14 -17.93 7.06
CA SER A 58 -20.34 -17.16 7.41
C SER A 58 -20.68 -16.08 6.37
N VAL A 59 -19.69 -15.45 5.75
CA VAL A 59 -19.93 -14.52 4.63
C VAL A 59 -20.49 -15.27 3.42
N ILE A 60 -19.93 -16.43 3.07
CA ILE A 60 -20.42 -17.28 1.97
C ILE A 60 -21.87 -17.71 2.20
N ASP A 61 -22.21 -18.09 3.44
CA ASP A 61 -23.57 -18.49 3.81
C ASP A 61 -24.55 -17.33 3.60
N GLY A 62 -24.18 -16.12 4.03
CA GLY A 62 -24.99 -14.90 3.83
C GLY A 62 -25.18 -14.54 2.34
N VAL A 63 -24.13 -14.66 1.53
CA VAL A 63 -24.21 -14.43 0.06
C VAL A 63 -25.14 -15.48 -0.59
N SER A 64 -24.97 -16.74 -0.21
CA SER A 64 -25.73 -17.87 -0.76
C SER A 64 -27.21 -17.82 -0.37
N ALA A 65 -27.51 -17.39 0.87
CA ALA A 65 -28.88 -17.21 1.35
C ALA A 65 -29.68 -16.20 0.52
N LEU A 66 -29.00 -15.23 -0.09
CA LEU A 66 -29.61 -14.22 -0.99
C LEU A 66 -29.49 -14.59 -2.48
N GLY A 67 -29.05 -15.81 -2.80
CA GLY A 67 -28.87 -16.28 -4.19
C GLY A 67 -27.72 -15.61 -4.94
N GLY A 68 -26.80 -14.95 -4.23
CA GLY A 68 -25.62 -14.33 -4.81
C GLY A 68 -24.56 -15.35 -5.22
N GLN A 69 -23.71 -14.99 -6.18
CA GLN A 69 -22.51 -15.75 -6.52
C GLN A 69 -21.32 -15.20 -5.75
N TYR A 70 -20.40 -16.09 -5.37
CA TYR A 70 -19.16 -15.70 -4.73
C TYR A 70 -17.94 -16.32 -5.41
N HIS A 71 -16.80 -15.67 -5.22
CA HIS A 71 -15.49 -16.20 -5.56
C HIS A 71 -14.56 -16.06 -4.37
N ASP A 72 -14.14 -17.19 -3.78
CA ASP A 72 -13.21 -17.21 -2.65
C ASP A 72 -11.77 -17.35 -3.16
N TYR A 73 -10.98 -16.28 -3.01
CA TYR A 73 -9.54 -16.27 -3.29
C TYR A 73 -8.71 -16.88 -2.15
N GLY A 74 -9.34 -17.26 -1.04
CA GLY A 74 -8.69 -17.90 0.08
C GLY A 74 -7.73 -16.97 0.83
N LEU A 75 -6.55 -17.49 1.15
CA LEU A 75 -5.52 -16.72 1.85
C LEU A 75 -4.90 -15.70 0.91
N VAL A 76 -5.12 -14.41 1.15
CA VAL A 76 -4.60 -13.28 0.35
C VAL A 76 -4.36 -12.06 1.22
N THR A 77 -3.45 -11.17 0.81
CA THR A 77 -3.34 -9.86 1.45
C THR A 77 -4.56 -9.00 1.08
N THR A 78 -4.88 -8.00 1.91
CA THR A 78 -5.94 -7.03 1.58
C THR A 78 -5.71 -6.33 0.24
N PRO A 79 -4.48 -5.89 -0.12
CA PRO A 79 -4.23 -5.30 -1.44
C PRO A 79 -4.41 -6.27 -2.60
N GLN A 80 -4.10 -7.56 -2.41
CA GLN A 80 -4.37 -8.58 -3.41
C GLN A 80 -5.89 -8.68 -3.67
N LEU A 81 -6.71 -8.77 -2.62
CA LEU A 81 -8.17 -8.81 -2.77
C LEU A 81 -8.69 -7.59 -3.54
N HIS A 82 -8.24 -6.39 -3.18
CA HIS A 82 -8.60 -5.15 -3.89
C HIS A 82 -8.15 -5.15 -5.36
N TYR A 83 -6.94 -5.65 -5.64
CA TYR A 83 -6.44 -5.82 -7.00
C TYR A 83 -7.37 -6.73 -7.82
N MET A 84 -7.72 -7.91 -7.29
CA MET A 84 -8.57 -8.86 -8.01
C MET A 84 -9.99 -8.33 -8.23
N VAL A 85 -10.59 -7.66 -7.22
CA VAL A 85 -11.88 -6.98 -7.37
C VAL A 85 -11.82 -5.91 -8.46
N CYS A 86 -10.76 -5.10 -8.52
CA CYS A 86 -10.57 -4.10 -9.56
C CYS A 86 -10.43 -4.74 -10.95
N CYS A 87 -9.60 -5.78 -11.07
CA CYS A 87 -9.41 -6.50 -12.34
C CYS A 87 -10.73 -7.08 -12.87
N GLN A 88 -11.53 -7.72 -12.02
CA GLN A 88 -12.84 -8.26 -12.43
C GLN A 88 -13.78 -7.16 -12.93
N ASN A 89 -13.88 -6.05 -12.20
CA ASN A 89 -14.80 -4.95 -12.53
C ASN A 89 -14.29 -4.05 -13.67
N THR A 90 -13.02 -4.20 -14.07
CA THR A 90 -12.44 -3.50 -15.22
C THR A 90 -12.26 -4.41 -16.42
N GLN A 91 -12.88 -5.60 -16.44
CA GLN A 91 -12.75 -6.58 -17.54
C GLN A 91 -11.28 -6.89 -17.84
N GLU A 92 -10.48 -7.03 -16.78
CA GLU A 92 -9.03 -7.27 -16.79
C GLU A 92 -8.18 -6.15 -17.42
N HIS A 93 -8.73 -4.96 -17.69
CA HIS A 93 -7.94 -3.81 -18.14
C HIS A 93 -6.88 -3.38 -17.11
N TYR A 94 -7.16 -3.50 -15.80
CA TYR A 94 -6.18 -3.20 -14.75
C TYR A 94 -5.10 -4.29 -14.60
N GLY A 95 -5.36 -5.50 -15.10
CA GLY A 95 -4.52 -6.69 -14.97
C GLY A 95 -5.35 -7.97 -14.89
N LYS A 96 -4.68 -9.13 -14.91
CA LYS A 96 -5.33 -10.44 -14.79
C LYS A 96 -5.87 -10.63 -13.37
N ALA A 97 -7.12 -11.07 -13.22
CA ALA A 97 -7.84 -11.17 -11.95
C ALA A 97 -7.46 -12.39 -11.09
N THR A 98 -6.16 -12.64 -10.93
CA THR A 98 -5.62 -13.76 -10.14
C THR A 98 -4.46 -13.30 -9.26
N VAL A 99 -4.16 -14.09 -8.22
CA VAL A 99 -2.99 -13.90 -7.36
C VAL A 99 -1.68 -13.94 -8.16
N GLU A 100 -1.59 -14.84 -9.14
CA GLU A 100 -0.45 -14.88 -10.08
C GLU A 100 -0.38 -13.60 -10.94
N GLY A 101 -1.50 -13.10 -11.42
CA GLY A 101 -1.57 -11.86 -12.20
C GLY A 101 -1.02 -10.66 -11.42
N TYR A 102 -1.34 -10.58 -10.13
CA TYR A 102 -0.77 -9.60 -9.21
C TYR A 102 0.77 -9.71 -9.14
N TYR A 103 1.31 -10.92 -8.91
CA TYR A 103 2.76 -11.13 -8.84
C TYR A 103 3.46 -10.77 -10.15
N GLN A 104 2.90 -11.19 -11.29
CA GLN A 104 3.44 -10.93 -12.61
C GLN A 104 3.44 -9.43 -12.94
N LYS A 105 2.33 -8.73 -12.67
CA LYS A 105 2.20 -7.29 -12.92
C LYS A 105 3.30 -6.51 -12.19
N LEU A 106 3.37 -6.68 -10.86
CA LEU A 106 4.33 -5.95 -10.03
C LEU A 106 5.79 -6.33 -10.36
N SER A 107 6.09 -7.62 -10.49
CA SER A 107 7.46 -8.07 -10.71
C SER A 107 8.00 -7.66 -12.08
N ARG A 108 7.14 -7.67 -13.11
CA ARG A 108 7.49 -7.19 -14.46
C ARG A 108 7.80 -5.70 -14.43
N ALA A 109 6.91 -4.89 -13.86
CA ALA A 109 7.09 -3.45 -13.77
C ALA A 109 8.36 -3.07 -12.99
N PHE A 110 8.61 -3.74 -11.86
CA PHE A 110 9.85 -3.58 -11.08
C PHE A 110 11.09 -3.97 -11.89
N GLY A 111 11.04 -5.10 -12.61
CA GLY A 111 12.13 -5.54 -13.48
C GLY A 111 12.47 -4.53 -14.56
N GLU A 112 11.46 -3.96 -15.23
CA GLU A 112 11.63 -2.94 -16.27
C GLU A 112 12.22 -1.63 -15.72
N LEU A 113 11.78 -1.19 -14.53
CA LEU A 113 12.31 0.03 -13.90
C LEU A 113 13.77 -0.12 -13.49
N THR A 114 14.15 -1.29 -13.01
CA THR A 114 15.49 -1.50 -12.43
C THR A 114 16.50 -2.03 -13.43
N LYS A 115 16.11 -2.36 -14.67
CA LYS A 115 16.98 -3.02 -15.67
C LYS A 115 18.25 -2.23 -16.02
N HIS A 116 18.17 -0.89 -15.99
CA HIS A 116 19.25 0.02 -16.39
C HIS A 116 19.87 0.78 -15.21
N ALA A 117 19.43 0.50 -13.98
CA ALA A 117 20.04 1.09 -12.80
C ALA A 117 21.52 0.67 -12.77
N SER A 118 22.43 1.66 -12.74
CA SER A 118 23.87 1.43 -12.86
C SER A 118 24.36 0.58 -11.69
N SER A 119 24.59 -0.70 -11.94
CA SER A 119 25.25 -1.60 -11.01
C SER A 119 26.71 -1.15 -10.87
N SER A 120 27.02 -0.52 -9.74
CA SER A 120 28.39 -0.40 -9.28
C SER A 120 28.82 -1.79 -8.79
N GLY A 121 29.12 -2.70 -9.72
CA GLY A 121 29.46 -4.10 -9.39
C GLY A 121 28.27 -5.03 -9.19
N ASP A 122 28.58 -6.31 -9.03
CA ASP A 122 27.73 -7.51 -8.95
C ASP A 122 26.82 -7.56 -7.70
N ASP A 123 26.32 -6.40 -7.25
CA ASP A 123 25.66 -6.24 -5.97
C ASP A 123 24.18 -6.65 -6.07
N GLN A 124 23.93 -7.88 -5.66
CA GLN A 124 22.60 -8.41 -5.40
C GLN A 124 21.88 -7.53 -4.36
N MET A 125 20.71 -6.99 -4.71
CA MET A 125 19.86 -6.25 -3.79
C MET A 125 19.28 -7.23 -2.76
N CYS A 126 19.69 -7.11 -1.49
CA CYS A 126 19.26 -8.00 -0.42
C CYS A 126 18.31 -7.27 0.53
N LEU A 127 17.05 -7.71 0.61
CA LEU A 127 16.03 -7.17 1.52
C LEU A 127 15.78 -8.14 2.69
N LYS A 128 15.65 -7.61 3.91
CA LYS A 128 15.30 -8.40 5.11
C LYS A 128 13.94 -7.95 5.63
N ILE A 129 12.90 -8.72 5.36
CA ILE A 129 11.51 -8.30 5.50
C ILE A 129 10.90 -8.88 6.78
N ASP A 130 10.29 -8.05 7.63
CA ASP A 130 9.51 -8.48 8.80
C ASP A 130 8.04 -8.63 8.43
N CYS A 131 7.63 -9.87 8.21
CA CYS A 131 6.28 -10.17 7.78
C CYS A 131 5.25 -10.14 8.92
N ALA A 132 5.64 -9.67 10.11
CA ALA A 132 4.77 -9.47 11.27
C ALA A 132 3.99 -10.72 11.71
N ASN A 133 4.50 -11.90 11.40
CA ASN A 133 3.84 -13.20 11.55
C ASN A 133 2.50 -13.30 10.82
N GLY A 134 2.33 -12.55 9.73
CA GLY A 134 1.07 -12.40 9.00
C GLY A 134 1.09 -13.01 7.59
N ILE A 135 -0.08 -12.91 6.94
CA ILE A 135 -0.36 -13.44 5.60
C ILE A 135 0.67 -13.01 4.54
N GLY A 136 1.25 -11.82 4.70
CA GLY A 136 2.23 -11.30 3.77
C GLY A 136 3.52 -12.14 3.66
N ALA A 137 3.89 -12.91 4.70
CA ALA A 137 5.01 -13.85 4.63
C ALA A 137 4.78 -14.92 3.56
N LEU A 138 3.59 -15.53 3.59
CA LEU A 138 3.18 -16.56 2.63
C LEU A 138 3.16 -15.99 1.21
N LYS A 139 2.63 -14.77 1.04
CA LYS A 139 2.46 -14.14 -0.27
C LYS A 139 3.78 -13.65 -0.87
N LEU A 140 4.68 -13.10 -0.08
CA LEU A 140 6.03 -12.79 -0.54
C LEU A 140 6.82 -14.05 -0.90
N LYS A 141 6.66 -15.14 -0.14
CA LYS A 141 7.30 -16.42 -0.48
C LYS A 141 6.80 -16.98 -1.80
N GLU A 142 5.51 -16.87 -2.08
CA GLU A 142 4.93 -17.24 -3.39
C GLU A 142 5.44 -16.34 -4.53
N MET A 143 5.56 -15.03 -4.27
CA MET A 143 6.00 -14.00 -5.20
C MET A 143 7.48 -14.08 -5.55
N GLU A 144 8.33 -14.63 -4.66
CA GLU A 144 9.79 -14.70 -4.80
C GLU A 144 10.25 -15.18 -6.18
N ARG A 145 9.59 -16.20 -6.74
CA ARG A 145 9.92 -16.77 -8.06
C ARG A 145 9.65 -15.84 -9.26
N TYR A 146 8.83 -14.82 -9.08
CA TYR A 146 8.49 -13.84 -10.11
C TYR A 146 9.43 -12.63 -10.08
N LEU A 147 10.09 -12.39 -8.94
CA LEU A 147 11.01 -11.26 -8.77
C LEU A 147 12.28 -11.46 -9.63
N PRO A 148 12.89 -10.37 -10.12
CA PRO A 148 14.17 -10.43 -10.80
C PRO A 148 15.24 -11.07 -9.89
N LYS A 149 16.10 -11.95 -10.44
CA LYS A 149 17.14 -12.68 -9.68
C LYS A 149 18.11 -11.80 -8.87
N LYS A 150 18.27 -10.54 -9.29
CA LYS A 150 19.09 -9.55 -8.58
C LYS A 150 18.48 -9.08 -7.26
N LEU A 151 17.17 -9.31 -7.03
CA LEU A 151 16.48 -8.99 -5.80
C LEU A 151 16.33 -10.26 -4.95
N LEU A 152 17.13 -10.36 -3.89
CA LEU A 152 17.04 -11.41 -2.89
C LEU A 152 16.21 -10.92 -1.71
N ILE A 153 15.23 -11.71 -1.29
CA ILE A 153 14.40 -11.41 -0.11
C ILE A 153 14.64 -12.44 0.98
N HIS A 154 14.82 -11.97 2.21
CA HIS A 154 14.89 -12.79 3.42
C HIS A 154 13.71 -12.45 4.31
N LEU A 155 12.81 -13.41 4.50
CA LEU A 155 11.62 -13.23 5.31
C LEU A 155 11.92 -13.58 6.77
N TYR A 156 11.50 -12.70 7.67
CA TYR A 156 11.53 -12.85 9.12
C TYR A 156 10.12 -12.72 9.66
N ASN A 157 9.89 -13.25 10.86
CA ASN A 157 8.57 -13.26 11.51
C ASN A 157 7.50 -13.72 10.51
N ASP A 158 7.65 -14.95 10.03
CA ASP A 158 6.85 -15.54 8.95
C ASP A 158 5.58 -16.24 9.47
N GLY A 159 5.33 -16.21 10.78
CA GLY A 159 4.19 -16.85 11.42
C GLY A 159 4.43 -18.29 11.87
N THR A 160 5.65 -18.83 11.70
CA THR A 160 5.97 -20.20 12.12
C THR A 160 6.28 -20.35 13.60
N LYS A 161 6.76 -19.27 14.27
CA LYS A 161 7.25 -19.31 15.66
C LYS A 161 6.42 -18.51 16.64
N GLU A 162 5.91 -17.36 16.21
CA GLU A 162 5.31 -16.35 17.07
C GLU A 162 3.94 -15.92 16.55
N LYS A 163 3.15 -15.30 17.44
CA LYS A 163 1.81 -14.82 17.09
C LYS A 163 1.86 -13.58 16.18
N LEU A 164 0.79 -13.39 15.42
CA LEU A 164 0.56 -12.20 14.59
C LEU A 164 0.86 -10.91 15.39
N ASN A 165 1.72 -10.06 14.83
CA ASN A 165 2.17 -8.77 15.39
C ASN A 165 2.82 -8.85 16.79
N HIS A 166 3.30 -10.01 17.24
CA HIS A 166 3.95 -10.13 18.54
C HIS A 166 5.34 -9.48 18.54
N LEU A 167 5.44 -8.26 19.09
CA LEU A 167 6.67 -7.49 19.19
C LEU A 167 7.38 -7.27 17.83
N CYS A 168 6.59 -7.22 16.76
CA CYS A 168 7.04 -7.06 15.38
C CYS A 168 5.99 -6.32 14.54
N GLY A 169 6.34 -5.98 13.30
CA GLY A 169 5.48 -5.31 12.34
C GLY A 169 5.57 -3.78 12.36
N ALA A 170 4.99 -3.17 11.32
CA ALA A 170 5.03 -1.73 11.07
C ALA A 170 4.57 -0.88 12.27
N ASP A 171 3.41 -1.20 12.87
CA ASP A 171 2.89 -0.46 14.02
C ASP A 171 3.84 -0.52 15.22
N PHE A 172 4.40 -1.70 15.50
CA PHE A 172 5.33 -1.87 16.61
C PHE A 172 6.57 -1.00 16.42
N VAL A 173 7.16 -1.03 15.22
CA VAL A 173 8.37 -0.25 14.92
C VAL A 173 8.07 1.24 14.91
N LYS A 174 6.95 1.67 14.32
CA LYS A 174 6.56 3.08 14.28
C LYS A 174 6.32 3.65 15.67
N VAL A 175 5.60 2.92 16.53
CA VAL A 175 5.21 3.40 17.86
C VAL A 175 6.36 3.29 18.86
N HIS A 176 7.09 2.17 18.85
CA HIS A 176 8.14 1.92 19.83
C HIS A 176 9.52 2.40 19.40
N GLN A 177 9.70 2.78 18.12
CA GLN A 177 10.98 3.23 17.58
C GLN A 177 12.11 2.28 18.00
N LYS A 178 11.95 0.98 17.72
CA LYS A 178 12.95 -0.06 17.95
C LYS A 178 12.79 -1.23 16.97
N PRO A 179 13.86 -2.02 16.72
CA PRO A 179 13.77 -3.21 15.87
C PRO A 179 12.79 -4.26 16.42
N PRO A 180 12.17 -5.08 15.56
CA PRO A 180 11.26 -6.13 16.01
C PRO A 180 12.01 -7.30 16.64
N LEU A 181 11.26 -8.12 17.38
CA LEU A 181 11.75 -9.37 17.95
C LEU A 181 12.27 -10.31 16.86
N GLY A 182 13.32 -11.06 17.17
CA GLY A 182 13.92 -12.03 16.26
C GLY A 182 14.84 -11.44 15.19
N MET A 183 14.92 -10.11 15.08
CA MET A 183 15.77 -9.44 14.11
C MET A 183 16.89 -8.66 14.79
N THR A 184 18.11 -9.18 14.66
CA THR A 184 19.31 -8.43 15.07
C THR A 184 19.79 -7.61 13.87
N ILE A 185 19.59 -6.30 13.91
CA ILE A 185 20.18 -5.40 12.91
C ILE A 185 21.64 -5.18 13.30
N LYS A 186 22.52 -6.10 12.89
CA LYS A 186 23.97 -5.93 13.04
C LYS A 186 24.44 -4.87 12.06
N ILE A 187 25.13 -3.85 12.56
CA ILE A 187 25.89 -2.92 11.73
C ILE A 187 27.14 -3.69 11.30
N GLU A 188 27.16 -4.18 10.07
CA GLU A 188 28.39 -4.74 9.49
C GLU A 188 29.14 -3.60 8.79
N PRO A 189 30.35 -3.21 9.27
CA PRO A 189 31.16 -2.24 8.55
C PRO A 189 31.47 -2.81 7.16
N ASN A 190 31.19 -2.03 6.11
CA ASN A 190 31.54 -2.32 4.71
C ASN A 190 30.71 -3.41 4.00
N LYS A 191 29.52 -3.74 4.48
CA LYS A 191 28.50 -4.40 3.65
C LYS A 191 27.23 -3.60 3.73
N ASP A 192 26.54 -3.41 2.62
CA ASP A 192 25.19 -2.84 2.55
C ASP A 192 24.11 -3.73 3.21
N GLY A 193 24.51 -4.55 4.20
CA GLY A 193 23.73 -5.54 4.94
C GLY A 193 22.75 -4.94 5.95
N TRP A 194 22.12 -3.82 5.59
CA TRP A 194 21.12 -3.14 6.39
C TRP A 194 19.79 -3.89 6.32
N SER A 195 19.14 -4.07 7.47
CA SER A 195 17.85 -4.75 7.55
C SER A 195 16.74 -3.82 7.08
N ARG A 196 16.33 -3.96 5.82
CA ARG A 196 15.22 -3.22 5.19
C ARG A 196 13.90 -3.93 5.47
N LEU A 197 13.26 -3.58 6.59
CA LEU A 197 12.05 -4.28 7.00
C LEU A 197 10.82 -3.67 6.37
N TRP A 198 9.97 -4.57 5.89
CA TRP A 198 8.69 -4.27 5.29
C TRP A 198 7.64 -5.16 5.96
N ARG A 199 6.50 -4.61 6.33
CA ARG A 199 5.34 -5.44 6.68
C ARG A 199 4.63 -5.80 5.39
N ALA A 200 4.41 -7.08 5.14
CA ALA A 200 3.57 -7.49 4.03
C ALA A 200 2.09 -7.53 4.49
N GLY A 201 1.32 -6.54 4.04
CA GLY A 201 -0.05 -6.23 4.47
C GLY A 201 -0.56 -4.97 3.74
N THR A 202 -1.44 -4.18 4.38
CA THR A 202 -1.89 -2.88 3.85
C THR A 202 -0.93 -1.73 4.13
N ASP A 203 -0.11 -1.83 5.18
CA ASP A 203 0.67 -0.71 5.70
C ASP A 203 2.16 -1.09 5.65
N GLY A 204 2.95 -0.32 4.91
CA GLY A 204 4.39 -0.52 4.73
C GLY A 204 5.18 0.60 5.40
N VAL A 205 5.98 0.27 6.41
CA VAL A 205 6.92 1.22 7.03
C VAL A 205 8.33 0.78 6.71
N TYR A 206 9.11 1.70 6.16
CA TYR A 206 10.53 1.51 5.92
C TYR A 206 11.35 1.88 7.16
N TYR A 207 12.44 1.17 7.42
CA TYR A 207 13.35 1.52 8.51
C TYR A 207 14.73 0.92 8.32
N TYR A 208 15.71 1.57 8.94
CA TYR A 208 17.09 1.13 9.02
C TYR A 208 17.67 1.57 10.37
N ASN A 209 18.83 1.01 10.75
CA ASN A 209 19.49 1.35 12.01
C ASN A 209 20.81 2.06 11.71
N ASP A 210 20.92 3.34 12.07
CA ASP A 210 22.21 4.05 12.13
C ASP A 210 22.79 3.96 13.56
N THR A 211 24.07 4.28 13.71
CA THR A 211 24.77 4.58 14.97
C THR A 211 23.96 5.49 15.92
N GLY A 212 22.99 6.28 15.41
CA GLY A 212 22.08 7.13 16.17
C GLY A 212 20.66 6.58 16.49
N ARG A 213 20.27 5.37 16.05
CA ARG A 213 18.92 4.78 16.26
C ARG A 213 17.75 5.68 15.79
N HIS A 214 17.80 6.20 14.57
CA HIS A 214 16.69 7.00 14.01
C HIS A 214 15.67 6.13 13.25
N PHE A 215 14.37 6.47 13.35
CA PHE A 215 13.23 5.75 12.76
C PHE A 215 12.43 6.69 11.85
N HIS A 216 12.38 6.42 10.55
CA HIS A 216 11.78 7.33 9.58
C HIS A 216 10.73 6.63 8.71
N SER A 217 9.52 7.19 8.64
CA SER A 217 8.47 6.76 7.74
C SER A 217 8.57 7.51 6.41
N SER A 218 8.82 6.76 5.32
CA SER A 218 8.67 7.14 3.90
C SER A 218 9.03 8.60 3.56
N GLY A 219 10.28 8.82 3.13
CA GLY A 219 10.67 10.06 2.47
C GLY A 219 9.88 10.31 1.16
N PRO A 220 9.92 11.53 0.63
CA PRO A 220 9.04 11.99 -0.44
C PRO A 220 9.28 11.26 -1.78
N PHE A 221 8.20 10.67 -2.30
CA PHE A 221 8.13 10.12 -3.65
C PHE A 221 8.10 11.26 -4.66
N THR A 222 9.24 11.59 -5.26
CA THR A 222 9.27 12.55 -6.37
C THR A 222 9.55 11.86 -7.68
N PHE A 223 8.50 11.78 -8.51
CA PHE A 223 8.56 11.27 -9.87
C PHE A 223 9.32 12.24 -10.78
N PRO A 224 10.01 11.73 -11.82
CA PRO A 224 10.66 12.55 -12.84
C PRO A 224 9.64 13.17 -13.82
N SER A 225 8.55 13.79 -13.34
CA SER A 225 7.54 14.43 -14.20
C SER A 225 8.11 15.55 -15.06
N ALA A 226 9.15 16.23 -14.57
CA ALA A 226 9.87 17.26 -15.32
C ALA A 226 10.52 16.72 -16.61
N GLN A 227 10.80 15.41 -16.69
CA GLN A 227 11.54 14.82 -17.81
C GLN A 227 10.66 14.45 -19.02
N ILE A 228 9.34 14.38 -18.86
CA ILE A 228 8.42 14.17 -20.00
C ILE A 228 8.00 15.48 -20.67
N GLY A 229 8.46 16.64 -20.18
CA GLY A 229 8.15 17.94 -20.79
C GLY A 229 6.67 18.33 -20.75
N GLN A 230 5.92 17.79 -19.78
CA GLN A 230 4.49 18.03 -19.60
C GLN A 230 4.22 18.58 -18.21
N THR A 231 3.29 19.52 -18.12
CA THR A 231 2.79 20.00 -16.83
C THR A 231 1.73 19.02 -16.32
N LEU A 232 2.11 18.19 -15.33
CA LEU A 232 1.18 17.38 -14.55
C LEU A 232 1.00 18.03 -13.17
N LYS A 233 -0.24 18.15 -12.71
CA LYS A 233 -0.53 18.63 -11.35
C LYS A 233 -0.22 17.52 -10.35
N ILE A 234 0.86 17.69 -9.62
CA ILE A 234 1.30 16.76 -8.58
C ILE A 234 1.03 17.40 -7.23
N ALA A 235 0.51 16.62 -6.28
CA ALA A 235 0.42 17.04 -4.90
C ALA A 235 0.64 15.86 -3.95
N VAL A 236 1.06 16.20 -2.73
CA VAL A 236 1.17 15.23 -1.63
C VAL A 236 0.06 15.49 -0.62
N VAL A 237 -0.60 14.43 -0.19
CA VAL A 237 -1.64 14.48 0.84
C VAL A 237 -1.14 13.79 2.10
N GLN A 238 -1.16 14.52 3.21
CA GLN A 238 -0.70 14.09 4.51
C GLN A 238 -1.82 14.21 5.56
N THR A 239 -1.59 13.64 6.74
CA THR A 239 -2.42 13.91 7.92
C THR A 239 -1.61 14.72 8.93
N ALA A 240 -2.27 15.17 10.00
CA ALA A 240 -1.61 15.87 11.11
C ALA A 240 -0.53 15.05 11.83
N TYR A 241 -0.43 13.73 11.58
CA TYR A 241 0.63 12.88 12.13
C TYR A 241 1.94 12.92 11.35
N ALA A 242 1.96 13.54 10.16
CA ALA A 242 3.20 13.72 9.40
C ALA A 242 4.17 14.63 10.16
N ASN A 243 5.47 14.34 10.08
CA ASN A 243 6.48 15.20 10.68
C ASN A 243 6.51 16.54 9.94
N GLY A 244 6.54 17.66 10.68
CA GLY A 244 6.58 19.00 10.08
C GLY A 244 7.79 19.22 9.16
N SER A 245 8.91 18.54 9.40
CA SER A 245 10.07 18.57 8.49
C SER A 245 9.77 17.97 7.12
N SER A 246 8.95 16.91 7.05
CA SER A 246 8.55 16.29 5.78
C SER A 246 7.69 17.24 4.94
N THR A 247 6.73 17.92 5.57
CA THR A 247 5.88 18.95 4.93
C THR A 247 6.74 20.10 4.43
N ARG A 248 7.64 20.62 5.28
CA ARG A 248 8.55 21.71 4.92
C ARG A 248 9.44 21.34 3.74
N TYR A 249 10.04 20.14 3.75
CA TYR A 249 10.88 19.69 2.65
C TYR A 249 10.09 19.62 1.32
N LEU A 250 8.87 19.10 1.35
CA LEU A 250 8.02 19.01 0.17
C LEU A 250 7.67 20.40 -0.40
N GLU A 251 7.25 21.33 0.45
CA GLU A 251 6.83 22.67 0.02
C GLU A 251 8.01 23.59 -0.33
N GLU A 252 9.04 23.61 0.52
CA GLU A 252 10.15 24.57 0.41
C GLU A 252 11.28 24.06 -0.48
N THR A 253 11.58 22.77 -0.48
CA THR A 253 12.68 22.20 -1.30
C THR A 253 12.15 21.64 -2.61
N MET A 254 11.17 20.73 -2.56
CA MET A 254 10.64 20.08 -3.77
C MET A 254 9.66 20.95 -4.54
N LYS A 255 9.16 22.03 -3.93
CA LYS A 255 8.14 22.92 -4.51
C LYS A 255 6.87 22.17 -4.94
N VAL A 256 6.50 21.14 -4.18
CA VAL A 256 5.27 20.35 -4.40
C VAL A 256 4.20 20.80 -3.40
N PRO A 257 2.96 21.10 -3.84
CA PRO A 257 1.85 21.40 -2.94
C PRO A 257 1.57 20.26 -1.97
N VAL A 258 1.36 20.60 -0.69
CA VAL A 258 0.98 19.65 0.35
C VAL A 258 -0.40 19.98 0.89
N HIS A 259 -1.24 18.96 1.07
CA HIS A 259 -2.57 19.09 1.64
C HIS A 259 -2.72 18.23 2.88
N CYS A 260 -3.18 18.81 3.98
CA CYS A 260 -3.50 18.07 5.20
C CYS A 260 -4.98 17.69 5.23
N THR A 261 -5.30 16.41 5.50
CA THR A 261 -6.67 15.91 5.67
C THR A 261 -6.87 15.30 7.06
N LYS A 262 -8.13 14.96 7.37
CA LYS A 262 -8.44 14.07 8.49
C LYS A 262 -7.74 12.71 8.32
N THR A 263 -7.43 12.07 9.45
CA THR A 263 -6.89 10.70 9.50
C THR A 263 -7.86 9.71 8.86
N GLY A 264 -7.31 8.70 8.20
CA GLY A 264 -8.07 7.66 7.52
C GLY A 264 -8.01 7.81 6.02
N VAL A 265 -7.61 6.71 5.37
CA VAL A 265 -7.27 6.60 3.95
C VAL A 265 -8.38 7.08 3.01
N LYS A 266 -9.64 7.09 3.47
CA LYS A 266 -10.79 7.64 2.75
C LYS A 266 -10.62 9.11 2.41
N HIS A 267 -10.19 9.90 3.40
CA HIS A 267 -10.01 11.34 3.27
C HIS A 267 -8.79 11.65 2.41
N LEU A 268 -7.68 10.93 2.65
CA LEU A 268 -6.46 11.07 1.86
C LEU A 268 -6.71 10.74 0.38
N HIS A 269 -7.34 9.59 0.12
CA HIS A 269 -7.63 9.12 -1.23
C HIS A 269 -8.54 10.10 -1.99
N HIS A 270 -9.63 10.56 -1.37
CA HIS A 270 -10.52 11.54 -1.99
C HIS A 270 -9.78 12.84 -2.36
N LYS A 271 -8.91 13.34 -1.47
CA LYS A 271 -8.13 14.55 -1.76
C LYS A 271 -7.09 14.30 -2.86
N ALA A 272 -6.45 13.13 -2.88
CA ALA A 272 -5.46 12.76 -3.89
C ALA A 272 -6.05 12.67 -5.31
N GLN A 273 -7.34 12.33 -5.45
CA GLN A 273 -8.04 12.29 -6.74
C GLN A 273 -8.22 13.66 -7.43
N GLU A 274 -8.01 14.77 -6.72
CA GLU A 274 -8.11 16.12 -7.29
C GLU A 274 -6.92 16.50 -8.19
N PHE A 275 -5.88 15.66 -8.25
CA PHE A 275 -4.61 15.91 -8.93
C PHE A 275 -4.37 14.93 -10.07
N ASP A 276 -3.47 15.28 -11.00
CA ASP A 276 -3.05 14.36 -12.06
C ASP A 276 -2.23 13.21 -11.48
N ILE A 277 -1.40 13.51 -10.48
CA ILE A 277 -0.69 12.53 -9.67
C ILE A 277 -0.86 12.92 -8.20
N GLY A 278 -1.67 12.16 -7.46
CA GLY A 278 -1.91 12.36 -6.04
C GLY A 278 -1.15 11.33 -5.22
N VAL A 279 -0.10 11.76 -4.52
CA VAL A 279 0.66 10.91 -3.59
C VAL A 279 0.04 11.05 -2.20
N TYR A 280 -0.35 9.95 -1.56
CA TYR A 280 -0.87 10.04 -0.20
C TYR A 280 -0.33 8.95 0.70
N PHE A 281 0.17 9.33 1.87
CA PHE A 281 0.65 8.41 2.88
C PHE A 281 0.34 8.94 4.28
N GLU A 282 -0.11 8.06 5.16
CA GLU A 282 -0.15 8.27 6.60
C GLU A 282 1.19 7.88 7.21
N ALA A 283 1.57 8.50 8.34
CA ALA A 283 2.86 8.25 8.99
C ALA A 283 3.02 6.80 9.52
N ASN A 284 1.94 6.03 9.59
CA ASN A 284 1.94 4.60 9.91
C ASN A 284 2.32 3.70 8.70
N GLY A 285 2.59 4.29 7.53
CA GLY A 285 2.98 3.57 6.33
C GLY A 285 1.84 3.16 5.40
N HIS A 286 0.59 3.51 5.72
CA HIS A 286 -0.51 3.28 4.78
C HIS A 286 -0.56 4.38 3.72
N GLY A 287 -0.47 4.02 2.46
CA GLY A 287 -0.61 4.98 1.37
C GLY A 287 -0.40 4.37 0.00
N THR A 288 -0.62 5.16 -1.04
CA THR A 288 -0.29 4.81 -2.42
C THR A 288 -0.23 6.10 -3.25
N VAL A 289 -0.05 5.95 -4.55
CA VAL A 289 -0.13 7.05 -5.52
C VAL A 289 -1.26 6.77 -6.50
N LEU A 290 -2.04 7.81 -6.79
CA LEU A 290 -3.10 7.77 -7.78
C LEU A 290 -2.69 8.57 -9.00
N PHE A 291 -3.08 8.08 -10.17
CA PHE A 291 -2.97 8.79 -11.43
C PHE A 291 -4.37 9.09 -11.95
N SER A 292 -4.61 10.32 -12.41
CA SER A 292 -5.85 10.62 -13.10
C SER A 292 -5.92 9.83 -14.42
N LYS A 293 -7.12 9.47 -14.88
CA LYS A 293 -7.28 8.76 -16.16
C LYS A 293 -6.61 9.51 -17.31
N ALA A 294 -6.76 10.84 -17.33
CA ALA A 294 -6.12 11.70 -18.34
C ALA A 294 -4.59 11.65 -18.25
N ALA A 295 -4.02 11.62 -17.04
CA ALA A 295 -2.58 11.48 -16.85
C ALA A 295 -2.08 10.11 -17.31
N GLU A 296 -2.77 9.02 -16.96
CA GLU A 296 -2.42 7.67 -17.39
C GLU A 296 -2.44 7.51 -18.92
N GLU A 297 -3.54 7.91 -19.57
CA GLU A 297 -3.69 7.83 -21.02
C GLU A 297 -2.58 8.59 -21.73
N LYS A 298 -2.26 9.79 -21.23
CA LYS A 298 -1.20 10.64 -21.77
C LYS A 298 0.18 10.02 -21.60
N ILE A 299 0.50 9.50 -20.41
CA ILE A 299 1.79 8.83 -20.14
C ILE A 299 1.96 7.61 -21.04
N ARG A 300 0.93 6.75 -21.14
CA ARG A 300 0.95 5.55 -21.99
C ARG A 300 1.03 5.88 -23.47
N HIS A 301 0.36 6.94 -23.93
CA HIS A 301 0.49 7.42 -25.30
C HIS A 301 1.92 7.89 -25.60
N MET A 302 2.52 8.69 -24.72
CA MET A 302 3.90 9.16 -24.88
C MET A 302 4.92 8.01 -24.84
N ALA A 303 4.72 6.99 -23.99
CA ALA A 303 5.60 5.83 -23.93
C ALA A 303 5.69 5.07 -25.27
N LYS A 304 4.62 5.14 -26.09
CA LYS A 304 4.50 4.49 -27.41
C LYS A 304 4.92 5.39 -28.57
N GLU A 305 4.37 6.59 -28.63
CA GLU A 305 4.38 7.44 -29.83
C GLU A 305 5.43 8.56 -29.79
N GLU A 306 6.05 8.84 -28.64
CA GLU A 306 7.01 9.95 -28.52
C GLU A 306 8.26 9.68 -29.39
N LYS A 307 8.63 10.68 -30.19
CA LYS A 307 9.74 10.61 -31.13
C LYS A 307 11.07 10.91 -30.46
N GLU A 308 11.06 11.81 -29.47
CA GLU A 308 12.25 12.17 -28.72
C GLU A 308 12.60 11.06 -27.72
N ASN A 309 13.72 10.38 -27.96
CA ASN A 309 14.07 9.17 -27.21
C ASN A 309 14.11 9.39 -25.69
N GLN A 310 14.66 10.52 -25.24
CA GLN A 310 14.74 10.83 -23.81
C GLN A 310 13.34 10.96 -23.16
N LYS A 311 12.43 11.68 -23.80
CA LYS A 311 11.05 11.83 -23.32
C LYS A 311 10.27 10.53 -23.37
N ARG A 312 10.47 9.73 -24.43
CA ARG A 312 9.86 8.40 -24.55
C ARG A 312 10.33 7.46 -23.43
N GLU A 313 11.63 7.43 -23.13
CA GLU A 313 12.14 6.60 -22.04
C GLU A 313 11.64 7.09 -20.68
N ALA A 314 11.57 8.41 -20.44
CA ALA A 314 10.94 8.95 -19.24
C ALA A 314 9.46 8.58 -19.12
N ALA A 315 8.71 8.60 -20.24
CA ALA A 315 7.32 8.17 -20.27
C ALA A 315 7.17 6.67 -20.00
N LYS A 316 8.05 5.81 -20.53
CA LYS A 316 8.10 4.38 -20.21
C LYS A 316 8.40 4.13 -18.74
N MET A 317 9.28 4.92 -18.12
CA MET A 317 9.53 4.83 -16.68
C MET A 317 8.26 5.15 -15.89
N LEU A 318 7.54 6.21 -16.25
CA LEU A 318 6.27 6.54 -15.61
C LEU A 318 5.18 5.47 -15.88
N GLU A 319 5.13 4.90 -17.08
CA GLU A 319 4.21 3.80 -17.40
C GLU A 319 4.47 2.57 -16.52
N ASN A 320 5.73 2.14 -16.39
CA ASN A 320 6.06 1.03 -15.50
C ASN A 320 5.82 1.39 -14.03
N THR A 321 5.95 2.66 -13.66
CA THR A 321 5.62 3.14 -12.31
C THR A 321 4.12 3.02 -12.04
N ILE A 322 3.26 3.38 -12.99
CA ILE A 322 1.79 3.20 -12.91
C ILE A 322 1.46 1.71 -12.71
N ASP A 323 2.16 0.82 -13.41
CA ASP A 323 1.92 -0.62 -13.32
C ASP A 323 2.51 -1.25 -12.04
N LEU A 324 3.53 -0.63 -11.44
CA LEU A 324 4.12 -1.07 -10.17
C LEU A 324 3.34 -0.59 -8.96
N ILE A 325 2.71 0.59 -9.02
CA ILE A 325 1.94 1.16 -7.92
C ILE A 325 0.54 0.54 -7.88
N ASN A 326 0.12 0.07 -6.70
CA ASN A 326 -1.25 -0.38 -6.52
C ASN A 326 -2.19 0.81 -6.28
N GLN A 327 -2.89 1.24 -7.31
CA GLN A 327 -3.83 2.38 -7.24
C GLN A 327 -5.16 2.05 -6.54
N THR A 328 -5.41 0.79 -6.17
CA THR A 328 -6.70 0.34 -5.60
C THR A 328 -6.82 0.55 -4.09
N VAL A 329 -5.69 0.48 -3.38
CA VAL A 329 -5.52 0.65 -1.94
C VAL A 329 -4.02 0.68 -1.63
N GLY A 330 -3.63 1.20 -0.46
CA GLY A 330 -2.24 1.09 -0.01
C GLY A 330 -1.79 -0.37 0.05
N ASP A 331 -0.57 -0.61 -0.45
CA ASP A 331 -0.05 -1.95 -0.71
C ASP A 331 1.42 -2.02 -0.38
N ALA A 332 1.72 -2.58 0.79
CA ALA A 332 3.07 -2.59 1.30
C ALA A 332 4.07 -3.39 0.43
N ILE A 333 3.62 -4.37 -0.36
CA ILE A 333 4.49 -5.10 -1.30
C ILE A 333 4.78 -4.24 -2.53
N SER A 334 3.77 -3.57 -3.06
CA SER A 334 3.92 -2.59 -4.14
C SER A 334 4.84 -1.44 -3.69
N ASP A 335 4.55 -0.81 -2.56
CA ASP A 335 5.34 0.29 -1.99
C ASP A 335 6.79 -0.12 -1.76
N MET A 336 7.03 -1.37 -1.32
CA MET A 336 8.36 -1.97 -1.23
C MET A 336 9.11 -1.90 -2.54
N LEU A 337 8.52 -2.46 -3.58
CA LEU A 337 9.16 -2.53 -4.88
C LEU A 337 9.34 -1.12 -5.48
N VAL A 338 8.41 -0.19 -5.23
CA VAL A 338 8.52 1.21 -5.69
C VAL A 338 9.71 1.89 -5.03
N ILE A 339 9.84 1.80 -3.70
CA ILE A 339 10.96 2.43 -2.98
C ILE A 339 12.29 1.84 -3.44
N GLU A 340 12.41 0.52 -3.57
CA GLU A 340 13.63 -0.12 -4.05
C GLU A 340 13.95 0.25 -5.50
N ALA A 341 12.94 0.39 -6.36
CA ALA A 341 13.13 0.88 -7.72
C ALA A 341 13.63 2.34 -7.74
N ILE A 342 13.09 3.22 -6.89
CA ILE A 342 13.52 4.62 -6.78
C ILE A 342 14.97 4.72 -6.29
N LEU A 343 15.33 3.95 -5.25
CA LEU A 343 16.70 3.94 -4.72
C LEU A 343 17.69 3.46 -5.79
N ALA A 344 17.36 2.37 -6.50
CA ALA A 344 18.18 1.84 -7.59
C ALA A 344 18.32 2.86 -8.74
N LEU A 345 17.22 3.49 -9.17
CA LEU A 345 17.23 4.47 -10.26
C LEU A 345 18.02 5.73 -9.93
N LYS A 346 18.00 6.16 -8.67
CA LYS A 346 18.75 7.35 -8.21
C LYS A 346 20.17 7.03 -7.74
N GLY A 347 20.54 5.74 -7.66
CA GLY A 347 21.80 5.31 -7.05
C GLY A 347 21.94 5.74 -5.59
N LEU A 348 20.83 5.84 -4.86
CA LEU A 348 20.83 6.28 -3.47
C LEU A 348 20.95 5.09 -2.53
N THR A 349 21.86 5.22 -1.56
CA THR A 349 21.83 4.38 -0.37
C THR A 349 20.68 4.81 0.54
N VAL A 350 20.36 3.94 1.50
CA VAL A 350 19.31 4.24 2.49
C VAL A 350 19.67 5.45 3.35
N GLN A 351 20.95 5.58 3.70
CA GLN A 351 21.46 6.68 4.50
C GLN A 351 21.40 8.00 3.73
N GLN A 352 21.70 7.96 2.42
CA GLN A 352 21.55 9.14 1.57
C GLN A 352 20.09 9.53 1.42
N TRP A 353 19.17 8.57 1.31
CA TRP A 353 17.74 8.83 1.28
C TRP A 353 17.26 9.45 2.60
N ASP A 354 17.72 8.94 3.74
CA ASP A 354 17.38 9.49 5.05
C ASP A 354 17.89 10.91 5.26
N ALA A 355 19.12 11.18 4.81
CA ALA A 355 19.76 12.47 4.96
C ALA A 355 19.14 13.60 4.11
N ILE A 356 18.11 13.32 3.31
CA ILE A 356 17.42 14.31 2.47
C ILE A 356 16.75 15.40 3.34
N TYR A 357 16.23 15.04 4.51
CA TYR A 357 15.77 15.99 5.53
C TYR A 357 15.79 15.34 6.91
N SER A 358 15.85 16.14 7.97
CA SER A 358 15.85 15.61 9.35
C SER A 358 14.51 15.83 10.02
N ASP A 359 13.92 14.75 10.53
CA ASP A 359 12.68 14.82 11.30
C ASP A 359 12.83 15.67 12.57
N LEU A 360 11.79 16.44 12.90
CA LEU A 360 11.68 17.03 14.24
C LEU A 360 11.50 15.92 15.29
N PRO A 361 12.08 16.05 16.49
CA PRO A 361 11.79 15.14 17.60
C PRO A 361 10.29 15.05 17.84
N ASN A 362 9.75 13.84 17.81
CA ASN A 362 8.31 13.58 17.92
C ASN A 362 8.03 12.36 18.82
N ARG A 363 6.84 12.33 19.43
CA ARG A 363 6.41 11.23 20.28
C ARG A 363 4.90 11.03 20.18
N GLN A 364 4.48 9.78 19.99
CA GLN A 364 3.07 9.38 20.00
C GLN A 364 2.78 8.57 21.27
N LEU A 365 1.71 8.92 21.97
CA LEU A 365 1.27 8.24 23.19
C LEU A 365 -0.20 7.83 23.06
N LYS A 366 -0.54 6.64 23.58
CA LYS A 366 -1.92 6.19 23.71
C LYS A 366 -2.40 6.45 25.13
N VAL A 367 -3.38 7.33 25.28
CA VAL A 367 -4.01 7.64 26.56
C VAL A 367 -5.31 6.84 26.68
N LYS A 368 -5.49 6.14 27.80
CA LYS A 368 -6.75 5.46 28.12
C LYS A 368 -7.68 6.45 28.80
N VAL A 369 -8.91 6.56 28.32
CA VAL A 369 -9.97 7.40 28.89
C VAL A 369 -11.22 6.55 29.11
N SER A 370 -12.12 7.03 29.97
CA SER A 370 -13.36 6.32 30.29
C SER A 370 -14.38 6.33 29.15
N ASP A 371 -14.45 7.42 28.40
CA ASP A 371 -15.30 7.58 27.22
C ASP A 371 -14.56 8.37 26.15
N THR A 372 -14.48 7.82 24.94
CA THR A 372 -13.85 8.47 23.79
C THR A 372 -14.81 9.36 22.99
N VAL A 373 -16.12 9.23 23.17
CA VAL A 373 -17.14 9.99 22.42
C VAL A 373 -17.09 11.48 22.78
N THR A 374 -16.81 11.79 24.05
CA THR A 374 -16.65 13.16 24.54
C THR A 374 -15.45 13.91 23.93
N LEU A 375 -14.42 13.19 23.48
CA LEU A 375 -13.23 13.80 22.82
C LEU A 375 -13.45 14.14 21.34
N ALA A 376 -14.40 13.48 20.66
CA ALA A 376 -14.65 13.67 19.22
C ALA A 376 -15.45 14.95 18.90
N ARG A 377 -15.88 15.71 19.91
CA ARG A 377 -16.71 16.92 19.79
C ARG A 377 -15.95 18.25 19.94
N VAL A 378 -14.63 18.20 20.05
CA VAL A 378 -13.73 19.37 20.04
C VAL A 378 -13.05 19.43 18.69
#